data_AF-A0A7V9BEB6-F1
#
_entry.id   AF-A0A7V9BEB6-F1
#
_cell.length_a   1.000
_cell.length_b   1.000
_cell.length_c   1.000
_cell.angle_alpha   90.00
_cell.angle_beta   90.00
_cell.angle_gamma   90.00
#
_symmetry.space_group_name_H-M   'P 1'
#
loop_
_entity.id
_entity.type
_entity.pdbx_description
1 polymer ?
#
loop_
_entity_poly.entity_id
_entity_poly.type
_entity_poly.pdbx_seq_one_letter_code
_entity_poly.pdbx_strand_id
1 'polypeptide(L)'
;LAMLLSSRRSTPTFRTIKDFEWDVAPLPPFQTKAGILHADAYCMTAASAHKDAAWKFVEFALGPVGQRIVAETGRTVPSLIEVSKSDAFLDPTRPPRRSQVFLDAIPTIRRVPTISTWPEIEDAAEGVLENGFYLGKPTLEVAREMDRVTRPLFARGESG
;
A
#
# COMPACT_ATOMS: atom_id res chain seq x y z
N LEU A 1 -16.77 10.79 -10.94
CA LEU A 1 -16.52 10.47 -9.52
C LEU A 1 -15.72 11.62 -8.91
N ALA A 2 -16.19 12.26 -7.84
CA ALA A 2 -15.50 13.42 -7.26
C ALA A 2 -14.37 13.06 -6.28
N MET A 3 -14.44 11.88 -5.65
CA MET A 3 -13.42 11.36 -4.73
C MET A 3 -13.25 9.86 -4.91
N LEU A 4 -12.01 9.38 -4.83
CA LEU A 4 -11.64 7.98 -4.92
C LEU A 4 -10.66 7.63 -3.81
N LEU A 5 -10.93 6.56 -3.07
CA LEU A 5 -9.96 5.99 -2.14
C LEU A 5 -8.93 5.18 -2.93
N SER A 6 -7.66 5.57 -2.84
CA SER A 6 -6.56 4.86 -3.50
C SER A 6 -5.24 5.07 -2.76
N SER A 7 -4.20 4.37 -3.19
CA SER A 7 -2.83 4.56 -2.69
C SER A 7 -1.99 5.36 -3.69
N ARG A 8 -0.78 5.76 -3.27
CA ARG A 8 0.17 6.47 -4.15
C ARG A 8 0.47 5.73 -5.45
N ARG A 9 0.30 4.40 -5.47
CA ARG A 9 0.46 3.52 -6.64
C ARG A 9 -0.29 4.01 -7.88
N SER A 10 -1.43 4.68 -7.70
CA SER A 10 -2.31 5.16 -8.78
C SER A 10 -1.88 6.50 -9.38
N THR A 11 -0.98 7.23 -8.72
CA THR A 11 -0.48 8.55 -9.17
C THR A 11 0.02 8.56 -10.61
N PRO A 12 0.83 7.59 -11.10
CA PRO A 12 1.26 7.60 -12.50
C PRO A 12 0.10 7.57 -13.47
N THR A 13 -0.93 6.77 -13.18
CA THR A 13 -2.16 6.72 -13.98
C THR A 13 -2.91 8.04 -13.90
N PHE A 14 -3.09 8.62 -12.71
CA PHE A 14 -3.80 9.90 -12.60
C PHE A 14 -3.06 11.09 -13.23
N ARG A 15 -1.73 11.03 -13.35
CA ARG A 15 -0.94 12.03 -14.08
C ARG A 15 -1.24 12.07 -15.58
N THR A 16 -1.88 11.04 -16.14
CA THR A 16 -2.33 11.05 -17.53
C THR A 16 -3.63 11.84 -17.74
N ILE A 17 -4.39 12.12 -16.68
CA ILE A 17 -5.61 12.93 -16.73
C ILE A 17 -5.26 14.36 -17.16
N LYS A 18 -5.99 14.89 -18.15
CA LYS A 18 -5.84 16.26 -18.66
C LYS A 18 -7.11 17.11 -18.53
N ASP A 19 -8.26 16.47 -18.32
CA ASP A 19 -9.56 17.15 -18.36
C ASP A 19 -9.90 17.88 -17.06
N PHE A 20 -9.21 17.56 -15.95
CA PHE A 20 -9.41 18.19 -14.66
C PHE A 20 -8.19 18.11 -13.75
N GLU A 21 -8.15 19.02 -12.79
CA GLU A 21 -7.17 19.06 -11.70
C GLU A 21 -7.56 18.09 -10.59
N TRP A 22 -6.57 17.43 -10.00
CA TRP A 22 -6.77 16.52 -8.88
C TRP A 22 -5.63 16.64 -7.87
N ASP A 23 -5.92 16.23 -6.64
CA ASP A 23 -4.93 16.17 -5.56
C ASP A 23 -5.28 15.05 -4.57
N VAL A 24 -4.49 14.91 -3.52
CA VAL A 24 -4.68 13.91 -2.46
C VAL A 24 -5.01 14.55 -1.12
N ALA A 25 -5.77 13.82 -0.32
CA ALA A 25 -6.11 14.15 1.06
C ALA A 25 -5.90 12.90 1.95
N PRO A 26 -5.63 13.08 3.26
CA PRO A 26 -5.53 11.95 4.18
C PRO A 26 -6.87 11.22 4.29
N LEU A 27 -6.82 9.94 4.69
CA LEU A 27 -8.03 9.19 5.01
C LEU A 27 -8.78 9.90 6.16
N PRO A 28 -10.10 10.16 6.03
CA PRO A 28 -10.88 10.73 7.10
C PRO A 28 -10.80 9.86 8.36
N PRO A 29 -10.51 10.43 9.53
CA PRO A 29 -10.48 9.67 10.77
C PRO A 29 -11.89 9.23 11.16
N PHE A 30 -12.00 8.03 11.73
CA PHE A 30 -13.14 7.66 12.56
C PHE A 30 -12.74 7.79 14.04
N GLN A 31 -12.75 6.70 14.82
CA GLN A 31 -12.31 6.73 16.22
C GLN A 31 -10.79 6.78 16.37
N THR A 32 -10.07 5.96 15.59
CA THR A 32 -8.61 5.90 15.58
C THR A 32 -8.11 6.12 14.16
N LYS A 33 -7.09 6.97 14.00
CA LYS A 33 -6.38 7.09 12.72
C LYS A 33 -5.64 5.79 12.44
N ALA A 34 -6.00 5.14 11.34
CA ALA A 34 -5.35 3.93 10.89
C ALA A 34 -5.36 3.87 9.35
N GLY A 35 -4.28 3.34 8.80
CA GLY A 35 -4.17 2.96 7.40
C GLY A 35 -3.37 1.68 7.26
N ILE A 36 -3.37 1.10 6.07
CA ILE A 36 -2.62 -0.13 5.78
C ILE A 36 -1.25 0.26 5.21
N LEU A 37 -0.18 -0.24 5.84
CA LEU A 37 1.16 -0.22 5.27
C LEU A 37 1.27 -1.35 4.26
N HIS A 38 1.35 -0.98 2.98
CA HIS A 38 1.73 -1.88 1.90
C HIS A 38 3.16 -1.55 1.48
N ALA A 39 4.06 -2.54 1.52
CA ALA A 39 5.46 -2.39 1.19
C ALA A 39 5.86 -3.38 0.09
N ASP A 40 6.57 -2.88 -0.92
CA ASP A 40 7.18 -3.69 -1.98
C ASP A 40 8.67 -3.87 -1.65
N ALA A 41 9.24 -5.05 -1.96
CA ALA A 41 10.65 -5.36 -1.75
C ALA A 41 11.28 -5.97 -3.00
N TYR A 42 12.57 -5.71 -3.21
CA TYR A 42 13.37 -6.47 -4.15
C TYR A 42 13.85 -7.76 -3.48
N CYS A 43 13.54 -8.89 -4.09
CA CYS A 43 13.94 -10.21 -3.61
C CYS A 43 14.85 -10.90 -4.64
N MET A 44 15.90 -11.55 -4.16
CA MET A 44 16.78 -12.39 -4.98
C MET A 44 16.47 -13.86 -4.69
N THR A 45 16.17 -14.64 -5.73
CA THR A 45 15.99 -16.09 -5.58
C THR A 45 17.30 -16.78 -5.17
N ALA A 46 17.21 -17.69 -4.20
CA ALA A 46 18.34 -18.50 -3.74
C ALA A 46 18.96 -19.33 -4.88
N ALA A 47 18.16 -19.71 -5.88
CA ALA A 47 18.59 -20.48 -7.03
C ALA A 47 19.33 -19.68 -8.11
N SER A 48 19.47 -18.35 -7.97
CA SER A 48 20.10 -17.52 -9.00
C SER A 48 21.56 -17.92 -9.25
N ALA A 49 21.93 -18.07 -10.52
CA ALA A 49 23.32 -18.24 -10.96
C ALA A 49 24.09 -16.89 -11.04
N HIS A 50 23.39 -15.76 -10.92
CA HIS A 50 23.94 -14.41 -11.10
C HIS A 50 23.76 -13.54 -9.85
N LYS A 51 24.12 -14.09 -8.67
CA LYS A 51 23.89 -13.42 -7.38
C LYS A 51 24.60 -12.07 -7.27
N ASP A 52 25.85 -11.97 -7.72
CA ASP A 52 26.62 -10.72 -7.64
C ASP A 52 26.02 -9.60 -8.49
N ALA A 53 25.58 -9.92 -9.71
CA ALA A 53 24.93 -8.95 -10.59
C ALA A 53 23.56 -8.52 -10.04
N ALA A 54 22.78 -9.49 -9.53
CA ALA A 54 21.50 -9.21 -8.89
C ALA A 54 21.68 -8.33 -7.65
N TRP A 55 22.70 -8.58 -6.82
CA TRP A 55 23.01 -7.77 -5.64
C TRP A 55 23.37 -6.33 -6.02
N LYS A 56 24.27 -6.14 -6.99
CA LYS A 56 24.62 -4.80 -7.50
C LYS A 56 23.40 -4.02 -7.99
N PHE A 57 22.47 -4.71 -8.65
CA PHE A 57 21.21 -4.09 -9.08
C PHE A 57 20.34 -3.68 -7.89
N VAL A 58 20.20 -4.53 -6.87
CA VAL A 58 19.44 -4.21 -5.65
C VAL A 58 20.06 -3.01 -4.93
N GLU A 59 21.39 -2.95 -4.80
CA GLU A 59 22.11 -1.82 -4.22
C GLU A 59 21.83 -0.52 -4.99
N PHE A 60 21.89 -0.57 -6.32
CA PHE A 60 21.56 0.57 -7.16
C PHE A 60 20.09 1.01 -7.00
N ALA A 61 19.16 0.06 -7.11
CA ALA A 61 17.72 0.32 -7.12
C ALA A 61 17.23 0.86 -5.77
N LEU A 62 17.76 0.33 -4.67
CA LEU A 62 17.42 0.77 -3.31
C LEU A 62 18.30 1.92 -2.80
N GLY A 63 19.38 2.27 -3.51
CA GLY A 63 20.22 3.41 -3.20
C GLY A 63 19.59 4.77 -3.58
N PRO A 64 20.26 5.89 -3.26
CA PRO A 64 19.69 7.23 -3.44
C PRO A 64 19.35 7.56 -4.91
N VAL A 65 20.15 7.05 -5.85
CA VAL A 65 19.91 7.25 -7.29
C VAL A 65 18.68 6.48 -7.75
N GLY A 66 18.62 5.16 -7.50
CA GLY A 66 17.48 4.33 -7.90
C GLY A 66 16.17 4.80 -7.29
N GLN A 67 16.16 5.12 -5.99
CA GLN A 67 14.95 5.60 -5.34
C GLN A 67 14.49 6.97 -5.86
N ARG A 68 15.38 7.89 -6.23
CA ARG A 68 14.99 9.16 -6.86
C ARG A 68 14.28 8.94 -8.19
N ILE A 69 14.84 8.07 -9.05
CA ILE A 69 14.23 7.71 -10.34
C ILE A 69 12.80 7.19 -10.13
N VAL A 70 12.60 6.27 -9.18
CA VAL A 70 11.27 5.71 -8.92
C VAL A 70 10.35 6.73 -8.24
N ALA A 71 10.86 7.58 -7.35
CA ALA A 71 10.08 8.63 -6.68
C ALA A 71 9.44 9.60 -7.68
N GLU A 72 10.21 10.01 -8.69
CA GLU A 72 9.80 10.93 -9.76
C GLU A 72 8.64 10.38 -10.61
N THR A 73 8.51 9.06 -10.74
CA THR A 73 7.35 8.44 -11.42
C THR A 73 6.04 8.74 -10.70
N GLY A 74 6.12 9.04 -9.40
CA GLY A 74 4.97 9.27 -8.53
C GLY A 74 4.39 7.99 -7.93
N ARG A 75 4.93 6.81 -8.27
CA ARG A 75 4.33 5.52 -7.87
C ARG A 75 4.54 5.13 -6.41
N THR A 76 5.73 5.37 -5.86
CA THR A 76 6.14 4.80 -4.56
C THR A 76 6.48 5.85 -3.53
N VAL A 77 6.23 5.60 -2.24
CA VAL A 77 6.84 6.40 -1.16
C VAL A 77 8.26 5.86 -0.93
N PRO A 78 9.32 6.67 -1.10
CA PRO A 78 10.69 6.19 -0.93
C PRO A 78 10.93 5.68 0.49
N SER A 79 11.67 4.58 0.62
CA SER A 79 12.07 4.03 1.93
C SER A 79 13.29 4.74 2.50
N LEU A 80 14.13 5.36 1.66
CA LEU A 80 15.19 6.27 2.10
C LEU A 80 14.59 7.61 2.51
N ILE A 81 14.77 7.99 3.78
CA ILE A 81 14.26 9.24 4.35
C ILE A 81 14.78 10.47 3.59
N GLU A 82 16.03 10.45 3.14
CA GLU A 82 16.59 11.56 2.36
C GLU A 82 15.87 11.75 1.01
N VAL A 83 15.46 10.66 0.36
CA VAL A 83 14.75 10.71 -0.93
C VAL A 83 13.29 11.08 -0.72
N SER A 84 12.64 10.58 0.34
CA SER A 84 11.25 10.93 0.65
C SER A 84 11.08 12.42 1.00
N LYS A 85 12.14 13.07 1.48
CA LYS A 85 12.17 14.52 1.77
C LYS A 85 12.70 15.38 0.62
N SER A 86 13.01 14.80 -0.53
CA SER A 86 13.55 15.51 -1.69
C SER A 86 12.46 15.94 -2.68
N ASP A 87 12.81 16.85 -3.59
CA ASP A 87 11.92 17.32 -4.66
C ASP A 87 11.47 16.18 -5.58
N ALA A 88 12.27 15.11 -5.73
CA ALA A 88 11.86 13.91 -6.48
C ALA A 88 10.52 13.31 -5.97
N PHE A 89 10.20 13.53 -4.69
CA PHE A 89 8.95 13.10 -4.08
C PHE A 89 7.99 14.26 -3.76
N LEU A 90 8.50 15.40 -3.29
CA LEU A 90 7.71 16.51 -2.72
C LEU A 90 7.45 17.68 -3.69
N ASP A 91 7.93 17.61 -4.94
CA ASP A 91 7.75 18.69 -5.92
C ASP A 91 6.27 19.10 -6.07
N PRO A 92 5.89 20.31 -5.59
CA PRO A 92 4.51 20.77 -5.61
C PRO A 92 4.06 21.27 -6.98
N THR A 93 4.96 21.33 -7.97
CA THR A 93 4.63 21.71 -9.35
C THR A 93 4.01 20.54 -10.13
N ARG A 94 4.07 19.32 -9.59
CA ARG A 94 3.55 18.10 -10.21
C ARG A 94 2.43 17.51 -9.36
N PRO A 95 1.34 17.01 -9.96
CA PRO A 95 0.30 16.34 -9.18
C PRO A 95 0.81 14.98 -8.62
N PRO A 96 0.40 14.58 -7.40
CA PRO A 96 -0.34 15.41 -6.46
C PRO A 96 0.56 16.47 -5.82
N ARG A 97 0.06 17.71 -5.76
CA ARG A 97 0.79 18.83 -5.15
C ARG A 97 0.96 18.63 -3.65
N ARG A 98 0.07 17.87 -3.02
CA ARG A 98 0.08 17.55 -1.58
C ARG A 98 0.74 16.19 -1.28
N SER A 99 1.85 15.86 -1.95
CA SER A 99 2.59 14.61 -1.70
C SER A 99 3.04 14.40 -0.24
N GLN A 100 3.20 15.48 0.53
CA GLN A 100 3.48 15.44 1.98
C GLN A 100 2.44 14.61 2.78
N VAL A 101 1.19 14.54 2.31
CA VAL A 101 0.11 13.75 2.96
C VAL A 101 0.51 12.28 3.16
N PHE A 102 1.28 11.71 2.23
CA PHE A 102 1.73 10.32 2.35
C PHE A 102 2.76 10.13 3.48
N LEU A 103 3.62 11.14 3.74
CA LEU A 103 4.59 11.07 4.82
C LEU A 103 3.90 11.31 6.17
N ASP A 104 2.97 12.25 6.22
CA ASP A 104 2.19 12.57 7.42
C ASP A 104 1.34 11.37 7.90
N ALA A 105 0.99 10.46 6.99
CA ALA A 105 0.26 9.23 7.31
C ALA A 105 1.12 8.14 7.95
N ILE A 106 2.46 8.15 7.76
CA ILE A 106 3.39 7.09 8.21
C ILE A 106 3.25 6.73 9.70
N PRO A 107 3.07 7.67 10.65
CA PRO A 107 2.91 7.32 12.06
C PRO A 107 1.65 6.51 12.37
N THR A 108 0.68 6.47 11.44
CA THR A 108 -0.65 5.87 11.66
C THR A 108 -0.90 4.60 10.85
N ILE A 109 -0.03 4.29 9.88
CA ILE A 109 -0.17 3.07 9.09
C ILE A 109 0.35 1.85 9.85
N ARG A 110 -0.26 0.70 9.62
CA ARG A 110 0.06 -0.57 10.29
C ARG A 110 0.24 -1.67 9.26
N ARG A 111 1.14 -2.61 9.54
CA ARG A 111 1.24 -3.84 8.74
C ARG A 111 0.05 -4.74 9.06
N VAL A 112 -0.40 -5.45 8.05
CA VAL A 112 -1.24 -6.63 8.24
C VAL A 112 -0.42 -7.76 8.90
N PRO A 113 -1.07 -8.76 9.51
CA PRO A 113 -0.40 -9.95 10.03
C PRO A 113 0.58 -10.56 9.02
N THR A 114 1.79 -10.87 9.47
CA THR A 114 2.84 -11.50 8.63
C THR A 114 2.81 -13.01 8.83
N ILE A 115 1.75 -13.65 8.34
CA ILE A 115 1.52 -15.11 8.42
C ILE A 115 1.28 -15.67 7.03
N SER A 116 1.66 -16.94 6.81
CA SER A 116 1.55 -17.60 5.50
C SER A 116 0.10 -17.71 5.00
N THR A 117 -0.86 -17.77 5.91
CA THR A 117 -2.30 -17.88 5.62
C THR A 117 -2.98 -16.54 5.36
N TRP A 118 -2.25 -15.41 5.42
CA TRP A 118 -2.83 -14.07 5.21
C TRP A 118 -3.57 -13.93 3.86
N PRO A 119 -3.05 -14.41 2.72
CA PRO A 119 -3.79 -14.35 1.45
C PRO A 119 -5.13 -15.07 1.50
N GLU A 120 -5.19 -16.26 2.14
CA GLU A 120 -6.45 -17.00 2.29
C GLU A 120 -7.45 -16.26 3.19
N ILE A 121 -6.96 -15.54 4.20
CA ILE A 121 -7.77 -14.70 5.08
C ILE A 121 -8.36 -13.53 4.28
N GLU A 122 -7.56 -12.87 3.44
CA GLU A 122 -8.02 -11.78 2.58
C GLU A 122 -9.10 -12.27 1.61
N ASP A 123 -8.85 -13.40 0.92
CA ASP A 123 -9.79 -13.99 -0.04
C ASP A 123 -11.13 -14.36 0.63
N ALA A 124 -11.08 -15.00 1.80
CA ALA A 124 -12.29 -15.36 2.56
C ALA A 124 -13.05 -14.13 3.06
N ALA A 125 -12.33 -13.08 3.48
CA ALA A 125 -12.92 -11.85 3.97
C ALA A 125 -13.58 -11.02 2.86
N GLU A 126 -12.96 -10.95 1.68
CA GLU A 126 -13.43 -10.12 0.56
C GLU A 126 -14.88 -10.46 0.19
N GLY A 127 -15.17 -11.75 -0.04
CA GLY A 127 -16.53 -12.19 -0.41
C GLY A 127 -17.58 -11.89 0.67
N VAL A 128 -17.20 -11.93 1.95
CA VAL A 128 -18.12 -11.60 3.06
C VAL A 128 -18.39 -10.10 3.11
N LEU A 129 -17.36 -9.25 2.96
CA LEU A 129 -17.52 -7.80 2.94
C LEU A 129 -18.31 -7.33 1.72
N GLU A 130 -17.98 -7.86 0.54
CA GLU A 130 -18.62 -7.50 -0.72
C GLU A 130 -20.12 -7.80 -0.68
N ASN A 131 -20.49 -9.04 -0.33
CA ASN A 131 -21.89 -9.41 -0.18
C ASN A 131 -22.58 -8.67 0.95
N GLY A 132 -21.86 -8.43 2.07
CA GLY A 132 -22.37 -7.64 3.18
C GLY A 132 -22.78 -6.24 2.76
N PHE A 133 -21.94 -5.58 1.96
CA PHE A 133 -22.19 -4.25 1.42
C PHE A 133 -23.31 -4.24 0.37
N TYR A 134 -23.18 -5.04 -0.70
CA TYR A 134 -24.11 -4.97 -1.84
C TYR A 134 -25.50 -5.52 -1.54
N LEU A 135 -25.62 -6.51 -0.64
CA LEU A 135 -26.91 -7.07 -0.25
C LEU A 135 -27.51 -6.38 0.99
N GLY A 136 -26.83 -5.36 1.53
CA GLY A 136 -27.32 -4.60 2.69
C GLY A 136 -27.49 -5.45 3.95
N LYS A 137 -26.59 -6.41 4.19
CA LYS A 137 -26.69 -7.31 5.35
C LYS A 137 -26.43 -6.56 6.67
N PRO A 138 -27.06 -6.96 7.78
CA PRO A 138 -26.76 -6.37 9.09
C PRO A 138 -25.28 -6.51 9.45
N THR A 139 -24.64 -5.43 9.93
CA THR A 139 -23.20 -5.40 10.23
C THR A 139 -22.77 -6.50 11.22
N LEU A 140 -23.61 -6.83 12.20
CA LEU A 140 -23.32 -7.90 13.16
C LEU A 140 -23.34 -9.30 12.52
N GLU A 141 -24.18 -9.53 11.50
CA GLU A 141 -24.16 -10.76 10.72
C GLU A 141 -22.86 -10.87 9.93
N VAL A 142 -22.50 -9.79 9.22
CA VAL A 142 -21.24 -9.72 8.44
C VAL A 142 -20.03 -9.96 9.34
N ALA A 143 -19.98 -9.34 10.52
CA ALA A 143 -18.87 -9.51 11.46
C ALA A 143 -18.77 -10.94 12.01
N ARG A 144 -19.91 -11.59 12.30
CA ARG A 144 -19.92 -13.00 12.76
C ARG A 144 -19.49 -13.95 11.67
N GLU A 145 -19.95 -13.72 10.45
CA GLU A 145 -19.57 -14.54 9.30
C GLU A 145 -18.08 -14.39 8.98
N MET A 146 -17.57 -13.15 9.02
CA MET A 146 -16.14 -12.85 8.91
C MET A 146 -15.33 -13.68 9.90
N ASP A 147 -15.69 -13.59 11.18
CA ASP A 147 -15.01 -14.34 12.24
C ASP A 147 -15.05 -15.84 11.99
N ARG A 148 -16.22 -16.37 11.60
CA ARG A 148 -16.42 -17.80 11.32
C ARG A 148 -15.50 -18.31 10.22
N VAL A 149 -15.36 -17.56 9.11
CA VAL A 149 -14.59 -18.01 7.94
C VAL A 149 -13.09 -17.79 8.13
N THR A 150 -12.66 -16.75 8.84
CA THR A 150 -11.23 -16.43 9.00
C THR A 150 -10.59 -17.10 10.22
N ARG A 151 -11.33 -17.38 11.29
CA ARG A 151 -10.77 -17.89 12.56
C ARG A 151 -9.92 -19.17 12.42
N PRO A 152 -10.32 -20.20 11.66
CA PRO A 152 -9.48 -21.38 11.43
C PRO A 152 -8.18 -21.05 10.68
N LEU A 153 -8.21 -20.07 9.79
CA LEU A 153 -7.05 -19.64 8.98
C LEU A 153 -6.01 -18.90 9.84
N PHE A 154 -6.49 -18.06 10.78
CA PHE A 154 -5.64 -17.44 11.80
C PHE A 154 -4.99 -18.50 12.70
N ALA A 155 -5.77 -19.44 13.24
CA ALA A 155 -5.25 -20.50 14.11
C ALA A 155 -4.17 -21.35 13.42
N ARG A 156 -4.34 -21.64 12.12
CA ARG A 156 -3.33 -22.34 11.32
C ARG A 156 -2.07 -21.51 11.12
N GLY A 157 -2.22 -20.22 10.82
CA GLY A 157 -1.09 -19.30 10.58
C GLY A 157 -0.24 -19.00 11.82
N GLU A 158 -0.80 -19.15 13.02
CA GLU A 158 -0.09 -18.98 14.30
C GLU A 158 0.63 -20.26 14.78
N SER A 159 0.26 -21.42 14.24
CA SER A 159 0.76 -22.73 14.68
C SER A 159 1.91 -23.28 13.83
N GLY A 160 2.29 -22.59 12.75
CA GLY A 160 3.35 -23.00 11.81
C GLY A 160 4.53 -22.03 11.82
#